data_AF-A0A537U5P2-F1
#
_entry.id   AF-A0A537U5P2-F1
#
_cell.length_a   1.000
_cell.length_b   1.000
_cell.length_c   1.000
_cell.angle_alpha   90.00
_cell.angle_beta   90.00
_cell.angle_gamma   90.00
#
_symmetry.space_group_name_H-M   'P 1'
#
loop_
_entity.id
_entity.type
_entity.pdbx_description
1 polymer ?
#
loop_
_entity_poly.entity_id
_entity_poly.type
_entity_poly.pdbx_seq_one_letter_code
_entity_poly.pdbx_strand_id
1 'polypeptide(L)'
;MNRLARRDFLKTSSALAAASLLPACAMEPAAPSRPIGRVIVIGGGFGGATAAKYLRMWSEGTIEVFLIERDPEFISCPTSNLVLGGTRTLAELTRSYAKLR
;
A
#
# COMPACT_ATOMS: atom_id res chain seq x y z
N MET A 1 6.80 -21.96 -56.36
CA MET A 1 6.80 -21.89 -54.89
C MET A 1 7.95 -20.99 -54.47
N ASN A 2 7.66 -19.72 -54.16
CA ASN A 2 8.68 -18.69 -53.91
C ASN A 2 9.48 -18.98 -52.64
N ARG A 3 10.80 -19.12 -52.78
CA ARG A 3 11.73 -19.04 -51.65
C ARG A 3 11.59 -17.65 -51.05
N LEU A 4 11.22 -17.57 -49.78
CA LEU A 4 11.33 -16.34 -49.00
C LEU A 4 12.78 -15.87 -49.09
N ALA A 5 13.00 -14.73 -49.74
CA ALA A 5 14.33 -14.17 -49.86
C ALA A 5 14.79 -13.74 -48.45
N ARG A 6 16.03 -14.08 -48.09
CA ARG A 6 16.65 -13.72 -46.80
C ARG A 6 16.49 -12.23 -46.47
N ARG A 7 16.48 -11.38 -47.50
CA ARG A 7 16.26 -9.93 -47.40
C ARG A 7 14.85 -9.55 -46.96
N ASP A 8 13.84 -10.26 -47.43
CA ASP A 8 12.44 -9.98 -47.08
C ASP A 8 12.15 -10.45 -45.66
N PHE A 9 12.70 -11.59 -45.26
CA PHE A 9 12.65 -12.07 -43.88
C PHE A 9 13.27 -11.06 -42.91
N LEU A 10 14.48 -10.55 -43.20
CA LEU A 10 15.14 -9.55 -42.36
C LEU A 10 14.32 -8.26 -42.22
N LYS A 11 13.72 -7.78 -43.31
CA LYS A 11 12.85 -6.59 -43.30
C LYS A 11 11.60 -6.80 -42.44
N THR A 12 10.96 -7.97 -42.56
CA THR A 12 9.76 -8.27 -41.77
C THR A 12 10.07 -8.45 -40.29
N SER A 13 11.20 -9.10 -39.95
CA SER A 13 11.61 -9.29 -38.56
C SER A 13 11.99 -7.97 -37.88
N SER A 14 12.70 -7.07 -38.58
CA SER A 14 13.03 -5.75 -38.03
C SER A 14 11.79 -4.88 -37.83
N ALA A 15 10.83 -4.94 -38.76
CA ALA A 15 9.58 -4.19 -38.64
C ALA A 15 8.72 -4.69 -37.47
N LEU A 16 8.65 -6.01 -37.26
CA LEU A 16 7.90 -6.60 -36.16
C LEU A 16 8.56 -6.29 -34.80
N ALA A 17 9.89 -6.31 -34.71
CA ALA A 17 10.62 -5.91 -33.52
C ALA A 17 10.40 -4.44 -33.18
N ALA A 18 10.44 -3.54 -34.18
CA ALA A 18 10.15 -2.12 -33.97
C ALA A 18 8.69 -1.89 -33.54
N ALA A 19 7.73 -2.61 -34.13
CA ALA A 19 6.32 -2.51 -33.76
C ALA A 19 6.04 -3.00 -32.33
N SER A 20 6.81 -3.97 -31.84
CA SER A 20 6.68 -4.47 -30.47
C SER A 20 7.10 -3.48 -29.38
N LEU A 21 7.79 -2.39 -29.75
CA LEU A 21 8.19 -1.30 -28.85
C LEU A 21 7.15 -0.16 -28.78
N LEU A 22 6.15 -0.14 -29.67
CA LEU A 22 5.09 0.88 -29.67
C LEU A 22 4.19 0.84 -28.43
N PRO A 23 3.78 -0.32 -27.88
CA PRO A 23 3.00 -0.37 -26.64
C PRO A 23 3.75 0.19 -25.42
N ALA A 24 5.09 0.10 -25.43
CA ALA A 24 5.93 0.61 -24.34
C ALA A 24 5.96 2.15 -24.27
N CYS A 25 5.60 2.85 -25.35
CA CYS A 25 5.53 4.31 -25.38
C CYS A 25 4.15 4.86 -24.97
N ALA A 26 3.12 4.02 -24.94
CA ALA A 26 1.76 4.40 -24.53
C ALA A 26 1.45 4.07 -23.06
N MET A 27 2.33 3.33 -22.40
CA MET A 27 2.27 3.12 -20.95
C MET A 27 2.93 4.31 -20.27
N GLU A 28 2.19 5.39 -20.05
CA GLU A 28 2.56 6.29 -18.97
C GLU A 28 2.57 5.44 -17.69
N PRO A 29 3.69 5.39 -16.94
CA PRO A 29 3.62 4.84 -15.59
C PRO A 29 2.53 5.63 -14.89
N ALA A 30 1.47 4.96 -14.44
CA ALA A 30 0.34 5.62 -13.79
C ALA A 30 0.92 6.60 -12.77
N ALA A 31 0.82 7.90 -13.08
CA ALA A 31 1.37 8.91 -12.20
C ALA A 31 0.76 8.64 -10.82
N PRO A 32 1.57 8.55 -9.74
CA PRO A 32 1.04 8.25 -8.43
C PRO A 32 -0.11 9.22 -8.19
N SER A 33 -1.33 8.69 -8.02
CA SER A 33 -2.51 9.52 -7.92
C SER A 33 -2.26 10.54 -6.82
N ARG A 34 -2.19 11.83 -7.18
CA ARG A 34 -1.92 12.87 -6.20
C ARG A 34 -2.99 12.74 -5.10
N PRO A 35 -2.62 12.62 -3.82
CA PRO A 35 -3.60 12.43 -2.77
C PRO A 35 -4.60 13.59 -2.79
N ILE A 36 -5.88 13.28 -2.68
CA ILE A 36 -6.96 14.27 -2.73
C ILE A 36 -7.01 15.13 -1.46
N GLY A 37 -6.31 14.70 -0.42
CA GLY A 37 -6.21 15.40 0.85
C GLY A 37 -5.21 14.72 1.80
N ARG A 38 -4.84 15.43 2.86
CA ARG A 38 -3.95 14.95 3.92
C ARG A 38 -4.65 15.05 5.26
N VAL A 39 -4.57 13.99 6.06
CA VAL A 39 -5.12 13.95 7.42
C VAL A 39 -4.03 13.51 8.38
N ILE A 40 -3.89 14.26 9.48
CA ILE A 40 -2.99 13.91 10.59
C ILE A 40 -3.85 13.50 11.78
N VAL A 41 -3.65 12.28 12.24
CA VAL A 41 -4.27 11.72 13.44
C VAL A 41 -3.23 11.70 14.56
N ILE A 42 -3.53 12.37 15.67
CA ILE A 42 -2.64 12.44 16.83
C ILE A 42 -3.18 11.50 17.92
N GLY A 43 -2.37 10.49 18.27
CA GLY A 43 -2.70 9.45 19.23
C GLY A 43 -3.16 8.15 18.56
N GLY A 44 -2.49 7.04 18.86
CA GLY A 44 -2.71 5.69 18.34
C GLY A 44 -3.55 4.78 19.24
N GLY A 45 -4.38 5.34 20.11
CA GLY A 45 -5.34 4.55 20.90
C GLY A 45 -6.50 4.02 20.06
N PHE A 46 -7.54 3.51 20.72
CA PHE A 46 -8.73 2.97 20.05
C PHE A 46 -9.33 3.94 19.01
N GLY A 47 -9.48 5.22 19.36
CA GLY A 47 -10.06 6.23 18.47
C GLY A 47 -9.18 6.53 17.26
N GLY A 48 -7.93 6.92 17.49
CA GLY A 48 -7.05 7.36 16.40
C GLY A 48 -6.61 6.24 15.46
N ALA A 49 -6.30 5.05 15.99
CA ALA A 49 -6.00 3.88 15.14
C ALA A 49 -7.21 3.49 14.27
N THR A 50 -8.43 3.57 14.82
CA THR A 50 -9.67 3.31 14.08
C THR A 50 -9.89 4.38 13.01
N ALA A 51 -9.77 5.66 13.35
CA ALA A 51 -9.91 6.76 12.41
C ALA A 51 -8.91 6.63 11.25
N ALA A 52 -7.63 6.39 11.55
CA ALA A 52 -6.60 6.22 10.53
C ALA A 52 -6.90 5.06 9.58
N LYS A 53 -7.30 3.90 10.13
CA LYS A 53 -7.69 2.72 9.34
C LYS A 53 -8.86 3.03 8.40
N TYR A 54 -9.94 3.61 8.92
CA TYR A 54 -11.15 3.82 8.13
C TYR A 54 -11.04 4.98 7.16
N LEU A 55 -10.28 6.04 7.48
CA LEU A 55 -9.94 7.09 6.51
C LEU A 55 -9.19 6.50 5.31
N ARG A 56 -8.19 5.65 5.56
CA ARG A 56 -7.44 5.00 4.48
C ARG A 56 -8.32 4.04 3.67
N MET A 57 -9.13 3.23 4.34
CA MET A 57 -9.99 2.22 3.72
C MET A 57 -11.10 2.85 2.87
N TRP A 58 -11.86 3.79 3.41
CA TRP A 58 -12.99 4.40 2.71
C TRP A 58 -12.57 5.40 1.63
N SER A 59 -11.36 5.96 1.73
CA SER A 59 -10.79 6.73 0.63
C SER A 59 -10.17 5.86 -0.46
N GLU A 60 -10.17 4.53 -0.32
CA GLU A 60 -9.47 3.61 -1.23
C GLU A 60 -8.00 3.99 -1.43
N GLY A 61 -7.37 4.57 -0.39
CA GLY A 61 -5.98 5.04 -0.45
C GLY A 61 -5.76 6.40 -1.11
N THR A 62 -6.81 7.11 -1.54
CA THR A 62 -6.70 8.45 -2.15
C THR A 62 -6.38 9.55 -1.14
N ILE A 63 -6.66 9.34 0.15
CA ILE A 63 -6.22 10.24 1.23
C ILE A 63 -4.88 9.75 1.78
N GLU A 64 -3.95 10.68 1.95
CA GLU A 64 -2.70 10.46 2.67
C GLU A 64 -2.95 10.67 4.17
N VAL A 65 -2.78 9.60 4.94
CA VAL A 65 -3.11 9.57 6.37
C VAL A 65 -1.83 9.39 7.17
N PHE A 66 -1.57 10.32 8.09
CA PHE A 66 -0.45 10.26 9.02
C PHE A 66 -0.99 9.93 10.42
N LEU A 67 -0.50 8.85 11.03
CA LEU A 67 -0.75 8.54 12.43
C LEU A 67 0.49 8.88 13.25
N ILE A 68 0.37 9.84 14.17
CA ILE A 68 1.44 10.25 15.07
C ILE A 68 1.13 9.68 16.45
N GLU A 69 1.96 8.76 16.91
CA GLU A 69 1.90 8.15 18.25
C GLU A 69 3.33 8.08 18.81
N ARG A 70 3.47 8.33 20.11
CA ARG A 70 4.77 8.32 20.79
C ARG A 70 5.28 6.88 20.95
N ASP A 71 4.40 5.98 21.35
CA ASP A 71 4.77 4.62 21.70
C ASP A 71 4.69 3.70 20.46
N PRO A 72 5.64 2.77 20.24
CA PRO A 72 5.70 1.96 19.03
C PRO A 72 4.61 0.88 18.95
N GLU A 73 3.94 0.61 20.07
CA GLU A 73 2.87 -0.37 20.21
C GLU A 73 1.79 0.17 21.16
N PHE A 74 0.56 -0.22 20.91
CA PHE A 74 -0.57 0.11 21.77
C PHE A 74 -0.73 -0.93 22.89
N ILE A 75 -0.77 -0.50 24.14
CA ILE A 75 -1.11 -1.35 25.29
C ILE A 75 -2.54 -1.03 25.74
N SER A 76 -3.43 -2.01 25.65
CA SER A 76 -4.84 -1.84 26.02
C SER A 76 -5.02 -1.68 27.53
N CYS A 77 -5.58 -0.55 27.97
CA CYS A 77 -6.07 -0.37 29.33
C CYS A 77 -7.30 -1.25 29.66
N PRO A 78 -8.30 -1.38 28.77
CA PRO A 78 -9.35 -2.38 28.94
C PRO A 78 -8.74 -3.77 29.14
N THR A 79 -9.27 -4.52 30.10
CA THR A 79 -8.81 -5.86 30.54
C THR A 79 -7.42 -5.91 31.20
N SER A 80 -6.78 -4.77 31.47
CA SER A 80 -5.50 -4.70 32.22
C SER A 80 -5.61 -5.22 33.66
N ASN A 81 -6.80 -5.17 34.26
CA ASN A 81 -7.08 -5.77 35.57
C ASN A 81 -6.83 -7.30 35.57
N LEU A 82 -6.96 -7.98 34.43
CA LEU A 82 -6.67 -9.43 34.34
C LEU A 82 -5.17 -9.74 34.38
N VAL A 83 -4.32 -8.77 34.00
CA VAL A 83 -2.87 -8.87 34.17
C VAL A 83 -2.51 -8.72 35.64
N LEU A 84 -3.10 -7.75 36.33
CA LEU A 84 -2.94 -7.60 37.79
C LEU A 84 -3.45 -8.83 38.55
N GLY A 85 -4.54 -9.43 38.06
CA GLY A 85 -5.10 -10.68 38.60
C GLY A 85 -4.39 -11.96 38.15
N GLY A 86 -3.32 -11.88 37.36
CA GLY A 86 -2.49 -13.03 36.97
C GLY A 86 -3.11 -14.01 35.96
N THR A 87 -4.23 -13.67 35.32
CA THR A 87 -4.92 -14.54 34.32
C THR A 87 -4.64 -14.14 32.87
N ARG A 88 -3.96 -13.01 32.68
CA ARG A 88 -3.47 -12.51 31.39
C ARG A 88 -2.05 -11.96 31.55
N THR A 89 -1.39 -11.79 30.42
CA THR A 89 -0.06 -11.18 30.29
C THR A 89 -0.15 -9.82 29.60
N LEU A 90 0.83 -8.95 29.83
CA LEU A 90 0.89 -7.65 29.16
C LEU A 90 1.01 -7.79 27.63
N ALA A 91 1.69 -8.84 27.16
CA ALA A 91 1.83 -9.15 25.74
C ALA A 91 0.48 -9.43 25.06
N GLU A 92 -0.45 -10.10 25.73
CA GLU A 92 -1.80 -10.35 25.19
C GLU A 92 -2.61 -9.06 24.98
N LEU A 93 -2.31 -8.01 25.75
CA LEU A 93 -2.91 -6.68 25.67
C LEU A 93 -2.18 -5.72 24.73
N THR A 94 -1.01 -6.11 24.24
CA THR A 94 -0.16 -5.28 23.39
C THR A 94 -0.51 -5.52 21.91
N ARG A 95 -0.57 -4.44 21.13
CA ARG A 95 -0.93 -4.46 19.71
C ARG A 95 0.06 -3.62 18.91
N SER A 96 0.70 -4.25 17.94
CA SER A 96 1.55 -3.56 16.96
C SER A 96 0.72 -2.75 15.96
N TYR A 97 1.24 -1.59 15.57
CA TYR A 97 0.70 -0.77 14.47
C TYR A 97 1.06 -1.29 13.08
N ALA A 98 1.75 -2.44 12.94
CA ALA A 98 2.20 -2.96 11.65
C ALA A 98 1.07 -3.13 10.60
N LYS A 99 -0.17 -3.41 11.04
CA LYS A 99 -1.33 -3.54 10.15
C LYS A 99 -1.93 -2.21 9.68
N LEU A 100 -1.41 -1.08 10.16
CA LEU A 100 -1.81 0.27 9.74
C LEU A 100 -0.80 0.92 8.78
N ARG A 101 0.32 0.25 8.51
CA ARG A 101 1.32 0.69 7.53
C ARG A 101 0.95 0.27 6.12
#